data_AF-A0A0X3PGH4-F1
#
_entry.id   AF-A0A0X3PGH4-F1
#
_cell.length_a   1.000
_cell.length_b   1.000
_cell.length_c   1.000
_cell.angle_alpha   90.00
_cell.angle_beta   90.00
_cell.angle_gamma   90.00
#
_symmetry.space_group_name_H-M   'P 1'
#
loop_
_entity.id
_entity.type
_entity.pdbx_description
1 polymer ?
#
loop_
_entity_poly.entity_id
_entity_poly.type
_entity_poly.pdbx_seq_one_letter_code
_entity_poly.pdbx_strand_id
1 'polypeptide(L)'
;MSSHINGFIQELKCIVSLAWPLMLTHLLRFINPSLSIMICGHLSREELDAASLANSVINVLGLSIDMGFSTASETLFCQTYGSKKRKLMGLLLQRALLIMTMLFGILACIHINIESILLLIGQNPIISSLTAEYITYILPGLFFDFMFMTLARYLESQNLVRPMVLAACAGTVFTLFAQTFVLQWDLGLRASAGFLSISFGIMLLGEILYIFRYRVYVETWGGCDLLGAMSEWGIFFRLGIPGILMIALEEWCLELNTFVAGTISEEILGAQAIAFQIQSIIYMIPLGISTAVNVRVGQGLGAFNPTAAKFTYLTALTSTVFIAFLTAAPVVLFRHSVSFIFTSDVEVAAKASEILPMLFIFQFCEGLAGVSEAVLIACGRQVLGAVTIFFGYYALGLPLSFFFYLKCDLGIIGMWTGIAIGFFITALTYTFFALRTDWVQQSRRAVKTVQQQSTAFADNDITDEGVVRIMSFSDGSEDRHRPTFTRRSCSHAVRFRVFLFILIGFVLLASIVHRKTVAVPLWFERCVESLRLNSTLAPFCSIDL
;
A
#
# COMPACT_ATOMS: atom_id res chain seq x y z
N MET A 1 29.81 -27.56 7.83
CA MET A 1 29.18 -27.34 6.50
C MET A 1 27.71 -27.74 6.50
N SER A 2 27.36 -28.99 6.87
CA SER A 2 25.96 -29.45 6.94
C SER A 2 25.04 -28.61 7.85
N SER A 3 25.52 -28.16 9.02
CA SER A 3 24.75 -27.30 9.94
C SER A 3 24.40 -25.93 9.37
N HIS A 4 25.34 -25.27 8.67
CA HIS A 4 25.11 -23.98 8.02
C HIS A 4 24.13 -24.09 6.85
N ILE A 5 24.23 -25.16 6.06
CA ILE A 5 23.30 -25.43 4.95
C ILE A 5 21.89 -25.69 5.50
N ASN A 6 21.76 -26.48 6.56
CA ASN A 6 20.47 -26.74 7.20
C ASN A 6 19.83 -25.45 7.76
N GLY A 7 20.62 -24.59 8.40
CA GLY A 7 20.15 -23.28 8.88
C GLY A 7 19.69 -22.38 7.72
N PHE A 8 20.45 -22.34 6.63
CA PHE A 8 20.09 -21.58 5.43
C PHE A 8 18.77 -22.06 4.83
N ILE A 9 18.61 -23.38 4.64
CA ILE A 9 17.38 -23.97 4.09
C ILE A 9 16.18 -23.70 5.01
N GLN A 10 16.36 -23.79 6.32
CA GLN A 10 15.29 -23.53 7.27
C GLN A 10 14.85 -22.07 7.22
N GLU A 11 15.78 -21.14 7.19
CA GLU A 11 15.48 -19.71 7.10
C GLU A 11 14.81 -19.36 5.77
N LEU A 12 15.31 -19.92 4.67
CA LEU A 12 14.69 -19.77 3.35
C LEU A 12 13.25 -20.30 3.34
N LYS A 13 12.98 -21.46 3.97
CA LYS A 13 11.61 -21.99 4.12
C LYS A 13 10.71 -21.03 4.90
N CYS A 14 11.22 -20.39 5.96
CA CYS A 14 10.46 -19.40 6.72
C CYS A 14 10.15 -18.16 5.88
N ILE A 15 11.13 -17.64 5.12
CA ILE A 15 10.94 -16.51 4.22
C ILE A 15 9.90 -16.86 3.15
N VAL A 16 10.07 -17.98 2.45
CA VAL A 16 9.15 -18.42 1.38
C VAL A 16 7.74 -18.66 1.92
N SER A 17 7.60 -19.25 3.12
CA SER A 17 6.29 -19.48 3.75
C SER A 17 5.51 -18.21 4.05
N LEU A 18 6.19 -17.08 4.23
CA LEU A 18 5.58 -15.76 4.37
C LEU A 18 5.43 -15.05 3.03
N ALA A 19 6.40 -15.21 2.14
CA ALA A 19 6.44 -14.53 0.85
C ALA A 19 5.33 -15.00 -0.07
N TRP A 20 5.17 -16.31 -0.31
CA TRP A 20 4.22 -16.79 -1.33
C TRP A 20 2.76 -16.35 -1.11
N PRO A 21 2.22 -16.33 0.13
CA PRO A 21 0.88 -15.81 0.37
C PRO A 21 0.82 -14.30 0.12
N LEU A 22 1.83 -13.55 0.57
CA LEU A 22 1.90 -12.09 0.35
C LEU A 22 1.95 -11.76 -1.14
N MET A 23 2.76 -12.48 -1.91
CA MET A 23 2.83 -12.37 -3.36
C MET A 23 1.45 -12.54 -3.99
N LEU A 24 0.70 -13.56 -3.56
CA LEU A 24 -0.65 -13.83 -4.07
C LEU A 24 -1.64 -12.75 -3.65
N THR A 25 -1.59 -12.26 -2.41
CA THR A 25 -2.41 -11.13 -1.95
C THR A 25 -2.17 -9.88 -2.79
N HIS A 26 -0.91 -9.52 -3.04
CA HIS A 26 -0.56 -8.35 -3.84
C HIS A 26 -0.99 -8.52 -5.30
N LEU A 27 -0.78 -9.70 -5.89
CA LEU A 27 -1.24 -10.01 -7.25
C LEU A 27 -2.76 -9.88 -7.40
N LEU A 28 -3.52 -10.45 -6.47
CA LEU A 28 -4.99 -10.37 -6.49
C LEU A 28 -5.50 -8.93 -6.35
N ARG A 29 -4.84 -8.13 -5.50
CA ARG A 29 -5.14 -6.71 -5.36
C ARG A 29 -4.83 -5.91 -6.61
N PHE A 30 -3.71 -6.22 -7.26
CA PHE A 30 -3.35 -5.60 -8.54
C PHE A 30 -4.35 -5.95 -9.65
N ILE A 31 -4.80 -7.20 -9.74
CA ILE A 31 -5.73 -7.65 -10.78
C ILE A 31 -7.12 -6.99 -10.66
N ASN A 32 -7.56 -6.67 -9.45
CA ASN A 32 -8.92 -6.16 -9.20
C ASN A 32 -9.25 -4.86 -9.98
N PRO A 33 -8.45 -3.79 -9.90
CA PRO A 33 -8.64 -2.61 -10.75
C PRO A 33 -8.50 -2.92 -12.25
N SER A 34 -7.56 -3.79 -12.64
CA SER A 34 -7.39 -4.19 -14.04
C SER A 34 -8.65 -4.83 -14.64
N LEU A 35 -9.38 -5.65 -13.86
CA LEU A 35 -10.66 -6.23 -14.29
C LEU A 35 -11.72 -5.15 -14.55
N SER A 36 -11.77 -4.11 -13.71
CA SER A 36 -12.69 -2.98 -13.91
C SER A 36 -12.34 -2.21 -15.17
N ILE A 37 -11.06 -1.88 -15.39
CA ILE A 37 -10.58 -1.20 -16.61
C ILE A 37 -10.93 -2.02 -17.85
N MET A 38 -10.70 -3.33 -17.82
CA MET A 38 -10.99 -4.24 -18.93
C MET A 38 -12.49 -4.25 -19.28
N ILE A 39 -13.39 -4.21 -18.29
CA ILE A 39 -14.82 -4.13 -18.56
C ILE A 39 -15.21 -2.76 -19.12
N CYS A 40 -14.69 -1.66 -18.57
CA CYS A 40 -14.90 -0.33 -19.13
C CYS A 40 -14.43 -0.23 -20.59
N GLY A 41 -13.36 -0.93 -20.94
CA GLY A 41 -12.88 -1.11 -22.32
C GLY A 41 -13.87 -1.72 -23.30
N HIS A 42 -14.73 -2.61 -22.82
CA HIS A 42 -15.76 -3.23 -23.66
C HIS A 42 -17.04 -2.39 -23.75
N LEU A 43 -17.23 -1.41 -22.86
CA LEU A 43 -18.39 -0.52 -22.87
C LEU A 43 -18.19 0.63 -23.87
N SER A 44 -17.08 1.36 -23.76
CA SER A 44 -16.70 2.39 -24.74
C SER A 44 -15.23 2.80 -24.62
N ARG A 45 -14.71 3.51 -25.63
CA ARG A 45 -13.35 4.07 -25.59
C ARG A 45 -13.23 5.15 -24.52
N GLU A 46 -14.25 6.00 -24.38
CA GLU A 46 -14.26 7.09 -23.41
C GLU A 46 -14.26 6.56 -21.97
N GLU A 47 -15.00 5.47 -21.69
CA GLU A 47 -14.99 4.83 -20.38
C GLU A 47 -13.67 4.12 -20.08
N LEU A 48 -13.03 3.51 -21.08
CA LEU A 48 -11.68 2.93 -20.95
C LEU A 48 -10.66 4.00 -20.55
N ASP A 49 -10.63 5.09 -21.30
CA ASP A 49 -9.68 6.19 -21.12
C ASP A 49 -9.89 6.83 -19.73
N ALA A 50 -11.15 7.02 -19.33
CA ALA A 50 -11.51 7.55 -18.02
C ALA A 50 -11.15 6.61 -16.86
N ALA A 51 -11.45 5.31 -16.97
CA ALA A 51 -11.11 4.33 -15.93
C ALA A 51 -9.59 4.15 -15.78
N SER A 52 -8.87 4.14 -16.90
CA SER A 52 -7.41 4.05 -16.91
C SER A 52 -6.78 5.28 -16.26
N LEU A 53 -7.22 6.49 -16.65
CA LEU A 53 -6.75 7.74 -16.04
C LEU A 53 -7.10 7.81 -14.55
N ALA A 54 -8.31 7.38 -14.16
CA ALA A 54 -8.71 7.29 -12.77
C ALA A 54 -7.79 6.38 -11.96
N ASN A 55 -7.45 5.20 -12.50
CA ASN A 55 -6.56 4.25 -11.84
C ASN A 55 -5.14 4.81 -11.70
N SER A 56 -4.60 5.48 -12.72
CA SER A 56 -3.31 6.17 -12.61
C SER A 56 -3.32 7.26 -11.54
N VAL A 57 -4.38 8.08 -11.48
CA VAL A 57 -4.54 9.10 -10.42
C VAL A 57 -4.58 8.45 -9.04
N ILE A 58 -5.33 7.37 -8.88
CA ILE A 58 -5.45 6.64 -7.60
C ILE A 58 -4.12 5.99 -7.22
N ASN A 59 -3.36 5.48 -8.19
CA ASN A 59 -2.04 4.91 -7.94
C ASN A 59 -1.08 5.98 -7.39
N VAL A 60 -1.00 7.13 -8.07
CA VAL A 60 -0.08 8.25 -7.75
C VAL A 60 -0.48 8.96 -6.46
N LEU A 61 -1.76 9.32 -6.31
CA LEU A 61 -2.29 10.15 -5.23
C LEU A 61 -3.04 9.37 -4.15
N GLY A 62 -3.00 8.04 -4.19
CA GLY A 62 -3.67 7.16 -3.23
C GLY A 62 -2.75 6.04 -2.77
N LEU A 63 -2.63 4.99 -3.59
CA LEU A 63 -1.98 3.73 -3.22
C LEU A 63 -0.48 3.90 -2.90
N SER A 64 0.24 4.71 -3.68
CA SER A 64 1.67 4.99 -3.42
C SER A 64 1.89 5.64 -2.05
N ILE A 65 0.99 6.54 -1.66
CA ILE A 65 1.04 7.26 -0.39
C ILE A 65 0.65 6.31 0.76
N ASP A 66 -0.40 5.49 0.57
CA ASP A 66 -0.82 4.46 1.53
C ASP A 66 0.30 3.47 1.84
N MET A 67 0.87 2.86 0.78
CA MET A 67 1.96 1.90 0.88
C MET A 67 3.20 2.52 1.52
N GLY A 68 3.59 3.72 1.05
CA GLY A 68 4.76 4.41 1.58
C GLY A 68 4.61 4.82 3.05
N PHE A 69 3.46 5.32 3.48
CA PHE A 69 3.24 5.64 4.89
C PHE A 69 3.18 4.36 5.75
N SER A 70 2.61 3.29 5.21
CA SER A 70 2.49 1.99 5.88
C SER A 70 3.83 1.34 6.21
N THR A 71 4.93 1.72 5.55
CA THR A 71 6.30 1.29 5.93
C THR A 71 6.66 1.67 7.38
N ALA A 72 6.05 2.73 7.93
CA ALA A 72 6.19 3.08 9.34
C ALA A 72 5.54 2.03 10.25
N SER A 73 4.33 1.57 9.88
CA SER A 73 3.60 0.50 10.56
C SER A 73 4.40 -0.80 10.52
N GLU A 74 4.96 -1.17 9.37
CA GLU A 74 5.82 -2.36 9.22
C GLU A 74 6.98 -2.34 10.23
N THR A 75 7.70 -1.23 10.30
CA THR A 75 8.82 -1.04 11.22
C THR A 75 8.37 -1.23 12.68
N LEU A 76 7.35 -0.47 13.08
CA LEU A 76 6.92 -0.38 14.47
C LEU A 76 6.23 -1.66 14.95
N PHE A 77 5.38 -2.26 14.12
CA PHE A 77 4.66 -3.48 14.44
C PHE A 77 5.61 -4.67 14.56
N CYS A 78 6.52 -4.86 13.61
CA CYS A 78 7.46 -5.98 13.64
C CYS A 78 8.43 -5.89 14.83
N GLN A 79 9.00 -4.70 15.09
CA GLN A 79 9.87 -4.49 16.24
C GLN A 79 9.11 -4.71 17.57
N THR A 80 7.85 -4.27 17.66
CA THR A 80 7.05 -4.44 18.87
C THR A 80 6.66 -5.90 19.09
N TYR A 81 6.24 -6.61 18.04
CA TYR A 81 5.87 -8.03 18.11
C TYR A 81 7.06 -8.94 18.45
N GLY A 82 8.24 -8.63 17.91
CA GLY A 82 9.49 -9.32 18.25
C GLY A 82 9.95 -9.08 19.70
N SER A 83 9.55 -7.96 20.30
CA SER A 83 9.87 -7.64 21.69
C SER A 83 8.98 -8.39 22.69
N LYS A 84 9.31 -8.28 24.00
CA LYS A 84 8.44 -8.77 25.08
C LYS A 84 7.17 -7.92 25.30
N LYS A 85 7.06 -6.75 24.67
CA LYS A 85 5.98 -5.77 24.87
C LYS A 85 4.90 -5.88 23.79
N ARG A 86 4.43 -7.11 23.49
CA ARG A 86 3.49 -7.37 22.39
C ARG A 86 2.19 -6.57 22.48
N LYS A 87 1.63 -6.35 23.68
CA LYS A 87 0.39 -5.57 23.88
C LYS A 87 0.46 -4.11 23.43
N LEU A 88 1.66 -3.53 23.35
CA LEU A 88 1.87 -2.18 22.80
C LEU A 88 1.49 -2.10 21.32
N MET A 89 1.54 -3.22 20.61
CA MET A 89 1.21 -3.30 19.19
C MET A 89 -0.24 -2.87 18.94
N GLY A 90 -1.18 -3.17 19.83
CA GLY A 90 -2.58 -2.75 19.72
C GLY A 90 -2.76 -1.24 19.82
N LEU A 91 -2.00 -0.56 20.68
CA LEU A 91 -1.98 0.91 20.73
C LEU A 91 -1.43 1.50 19.44
N LEU A 92 -0.34 0.92 18.91
CA LEU A 92 0.26 1.35 17.65
C LEU A 92 -0.70 1.12 16.48
N LEU A 93 -1.48 0.04 16.49
CA LEU A 93 -2.53 -0.22 15.51
C LEU A 93 -3.63 0.85 15.57
N GLN A 94 -4.10 1.22 16.76
CA GLN A 94 -5.08 2.31 16.92
C GLN A 94 -4.54 3.63 16.36
N ARG A 95 -3.27 3.96 16.64
CA ARG A 95 -2.58 5.12 16.07
C ARG A 95 -2.54 5.07 14.55
N ALA A 96 -2.10 3.95 13.99
CA ALA A 96 -2.01 3.76 12.55
C ALA A 96 -3.39 3.96 11.89
N LEU A 97 -4.45 3.32 12.41
CA LEU A 97 -5.81 3.47 11.87
C LEU A 97 -6.29 4.93 11.87
N LEU A 98 -6.04 5.68 12.96
CA LEU A 98 -6.39 7.11 13.03
C LEU A 98 -5.60 7.95 12.03
N ILE A 99 -4.29 7.72 11.93
CA ILE A 99 -3.42 8.49 11.03
C ILE A 99 -3.75 8.17 9.56
N MET A 100 -3.96 6.90 9.22
CA MET A 100 -4.32 6.48 7.87
C MET A 100 -5.70 7.01 7.47
N THR A 101 -6.65 7.06 8.40
CA THR A 101 -7.95 7.71 8.17
C THR A 101 -7.79 9.21 7.91
N MET A 102 -6.92 9.89 8.67
CA MET A 102 -6.62 11.31 8.45
C MET A 102 -5.96 11.54 7.08
N LEU A 103 -4.98 10.71 6.73
CA LEU A 103 -4.28 10.77 5.44
C LEU A 103 -5.26 10.57 4.28
N PHE A 104 -6.10 9.53 4.37
CA PHE A 104 -7.18 9.32 3.41
C PHE A 104 -8.10 10.53 3.29
N GLY A 105 -8.49 11.16 4.40
CA GLY A 105 -9.34 12.36 4.39
C GLY A 105 -8.73 13.51 3.57
N ILE A 106 -7.43 13.74 3.68
CA ILE A 106 -6.71 14.76 2.89
C ILE A 106 -6.73 14.38 1.40
N LEU A 107 -6.46 13.12 1.07
CA LEU A 107 -6.45 12.63 -0.30
C LEU A 107 -7.86 12.65 -0.92
N ALA A 108 -8.89 12.32 -0.16
CA ALA A 108 -10.29 12.38 -0.59
C ALA A 108 -10.68 13.80 -1.02
N CYS A 109 -10.21 14.83 -0.32
CA CYS A 109 -10.42 16.22 -0.75
C CYS A 109 -9.82 16.51 -2.13
N ILE A 110 -8.65 15.95 -2.44
CA ILE A 110 -8.03 16.10 -3.76
C ILE A 110 -8.84 15.34 -4.83
N HIS A 111 -9.20 14.09 -4.54
CA HIS A 111 -9.95 13.23 -5.45
C HIS A 111 -11.34 13.78 -5.81
N ILE A 112 -12.03 14.43 -4.86
CA ILE A 112 -13.33 15.07 -5.13
C ILE A 112 -13.19 16.26 -6.10
N ASN A 113 -12.04 16.93 -6.13
CA ASN A 113 -11.78 18.06 -7.02
C ASN A 113 -11.02 17.65 -8.30
N ILE A 114 -10.91 16.35 -8.58
CA ILE A 114 -10.04 15.84 -9.65
C ILE A 114 -10.47 16.34 -11.03
N GLU A 115 -11.77 16.49 -11.30
CA GLU A 115 -12.27 17.03 -12.57
C GLU A 115 -11.66 18.40 -12.88
N SER A 116 -11.68 19.31 -11.90
CA SER A 116 -11.11 20.65 -12.06
C SER A 116 -9.60 20.61 -12.27
N ILE A 117 -8.90 19.72 -11.56
CA ILE A 117 -7.45 19.53 -11.70
C ILE A 117 -7.11 19.01 -13.10
N LEU A 118 -7.85 18.03 -13.62
CA LEU A 118 -7.64 17.48 -14.95
C LEU A 118 -7.90 18.52 -16.04
N LEU A 119 -8.99 19.28 -15.91
CA LEU A 119 -9.31 20.39 -16.82
C LEU A 119 -8.20 21.47 -16.81
N LEU A 120 -7.65 21.80 -15.63
CA LEU A 120 -6.52 22.74 -15.48
C LEU A 120 -5.26 22.26 -16.19
N ILE A 121 -5.01 20.95 -16.21
CA ILE A 121 -3.87 20.32 -16.90
C ILE A 121 -4.13 20.19 -18.42
N GLY A 122 -5.34 20.52 -18.89
CA GLY A 122 -5.71 20.51 -20.30
C GLY A 122 -6.27 19.17 -20.80
N GLN A 123 -6.74 18.30 -19.90
CA GLN A 123 -7.41 17.06 -20.29
C GLN A 123 -8.76 17.31 -20.97
N ASN A 124 -9.20 16.34 -21.77
CA ASN A 124 -10.49 16.40 -22.44
C ASN A 124 -11.62 16.53 -21.38
N PRO A 125 -12.61 17.44 -21.57
CA PRO A 125 -13.67 17.64 -20.59
C PRO A 125 -14.53 16.40 -20.30
N ILE A 126 -14.84 15.60 -21.33
CA ILE A 126 -15.64 14.37 -21.18
C ILE A 126 -14.85 13.34 -20.37
N ILE A 127 -13.58 13.10 -20.73
CA ILE A 127 -12.72 12.17 -20.01
C ILE A 127 -12.50 12.64 -18.57
N SER A 128 -12.30 13.94 -18.35
CA SER A 128 -12.13 14.53 -17.01
C SER A 128 -13.36 14.31 -16.14
N SER A 129 -14.55 14.50 -16.70
CA SER A 129 -15.82 14.31 -15.99
C SER A 129 -16.06 12.83 -15.65
N LEU A 130 -15.90 11.93 -16.63
CA LEU A 130 -16.02 10.48 -16.41
C LEU A 130 -14.98 9.96 -15.40
N THR A 131 -13.74 10.44 -15.48
CA THR A 131 -12.67 10.10 -14.51
C THR A 131 -13.08 10.49 -13.10
N ALA A 132 -13.62 11.70 -12.92
CA ALA A 132 -14.09 12.17 -11.62
C ALA A 132 -15.29 11.37 -11.11
N GLU A 133 -16.20 10.96 -11.98
CA GLU A 133 -17.28 10.06 -11.62
C GLU A 133 -16.74 8.71 -11.13
N TYR A 134 -15.86 8.06 -11.91
CA TYR A 134 -15.23 6.79 -11.51
C TYR A 134 -14.55 6.91 -10.14
N ILE A 135 -13.71 7.94 -9.97
CA ILE A 135 -13.02 8.22 -8.70
C ILE A 135 -14.03 8.40 -7.55
N THR A 136 -15.13 9.08 -7.78
CA THR A 136 -16.12 9.30 -6.72
C THR A 136 -16.81 8.01 -6.28
N TYR A 137 -17.07 7.08 -7.21
CA TYR A 137 -17.67 5.78 -6.90
C TYR A 137 -16.69 4.79 -6.29
N ILE A 138 -15.40 4.87 -6.62
CA ILE A 138 -14.35 4.03 -6.00
C ILE A 138 -13.84 4.59 -4.66
N LEU A 139 -14.10 5.87 -4.36
CA LEU A 139 -13.58 6.54 -3.17
C LEU A 139 -13.88 5.82 -1.83
N PRO A 140 -15.10 5.28 -1.58
CA PRO A 140 -15.36 4.45 -0.39
C PRO A 140 -14.51 3.17 -0.38
N GLY A 141 -14.31 2.55 -1.54
CA GLY A 141 -13.42 1.41 -1.74
C GLY A 141 -11.97 1.71 -1.39
N LEU A 142 -11.48 2.88 -1.79
CA LEU A 142 -10.13 3.32 -1.47
C LEU A 142 -9.93 3.47 0.06
N PHE A 143 -10.94 3.97 0.78
CA PHE A 143 -10.90 3.96 2.26
C PHE A 143 -10.81 2.53 2.81
N PHE A 144 -11.60 1.60 2.27
CA PHE A 144 -11.54 0.20 2.70
C PHE A 144 -10.18 -0.43 2.42
N ASP A 145 -9.55 -0.10 1.29
CA ASP A 145 -8.23 -0.58 0.94
C ASP A 145 -7.14 -0.05 1.89
N PHE A 146 -7.19 1.23 2.29
CA PHE A 146 -6.28 1.79 3.31
C PHE A 146 -6.40 1.06 4.66
N MET A 147 -7.64 0.79 5.09
CA MET A 147 -7.89 0.08 6.33
C MET A 147 -7.47 -1.39 6.24
N PHE A 148 -7.74 -2.04 5.10
CA PHE A 148 -7.29 -3.39 4.81
C PHE A 148 -5.77 -3.45 4.86
N MET A 149 -5.07 -2.49 4.25
CA MET A 149 -3.61 -2.44 4.29
C MET A 149 -3.06 -2.28 5.70
N THR A 150 -3.66 -1.39 6.49
CA THR A 150 -3.23 -1.20 7.88
C THR A 150 -3.40 -2.48 8.72
N LEU A 151 -4.49 -3.21 8.53
CA LEU A 151 -4.76 -4.49 9.21
C LEU A 151 -3.89 -5.63 8.67
N ALA A 152 -3.64 -5.66 7.37
CA ALA A 152 -2.69 -6.55 6.71
C ALA A 152 -1.29 -6.40 7.31
N ARG A 153 -0.78 -5.18 7.48
CA ARG A 153 0.50 -4.90 8.18
C ARG A 153 0.50 -5.44 9.61
N TYR A 154 -0.62 -5.33 10.30
CA TYR A 154 -0.78 -5.87 11.65
C TYR A 154 -0.81 -7.41 11.67
N LEU A 155 -1.40 -8.07 10.68
CA LEU A 155 -1.44 -9.53 10.57
C LEU A 155 -0.10 -10.12 10.11
N GLU A 156 0.52 -9.55 9.08
CA GLU A 156 1.80 -10.03 8.54
C GLU A 156 2.92 -9.93 9.57
N SER A 157 2.94 -8.87 10.38
CA SER A 157 3.94 -8.67 11.44
C SER A 157 3.82 -9.67 12.57
N GLN A 158 2.71 -10.43 12.63
CA GLN A 158 2.50 -11.58 13.51
C GLN A 158 2.75 -12.93 12.80
N ASN A 159 3.24 -12.91 11.56
CA ASN A 159 3.40 -14.07 10.67
C ASN A 159 2.06 -14.69 10.22
N LEU A 160 0.95 -13.93 10.24
CA LEU A 160 -0.38 -14.40 9.87
C LEU A 160 -0.80 -13.88 8.49
N VAL A 161 -0.28 -14.50 7.44
CA VAL A 161 -0.51 -14.04 6.04
C VAL A 161 -1.65 -14.74 5.31
N ARG A 162 -2.11 -15.90 5.80
CA ARG A 162 -3.22 -16.67 5.19
C ARG A 162 -4.56 -15.92 5.13
N PRO A 163 -4.98 -15.16 6.17
CA PRO A 163 -6.26 -14.44 6.13
C PRO A 163 -6.31 -13.41 5.03
N MET A 164 -5.18 -12.73 4.79
CA MET A 164 -5.02 -11.71 3.76
C MET A 164 -5.27 -12.31 2.36
N VAL A 165 -4.73 -13.50 2.09
CA VAL A 165 -4.97 -14.21 0.82
C VAL A 165 -6.43 -14.60 0.67
N LEU A 166 -7.04 -15.19 1.71
CA LEU A 166 -8.43 -15.62 1.64
C LEU A 166 -9.37 -14.44 1.42
N ALA A 167 -9.13 -13.32 2.11
CA ALA A 167 -9.87 -12.08 1.93
C ALA A 167 -9.68 -11.52 0.51
N ALA A 168 -8.44 -11.45 0.01
CA ALA A 168 -8.16 -11.00 -1.35
C ALA A 168 -8.78 -11.91 -2.42
N CYS A 169 -8.77 -13.22 -2.23
CA CYS A 169 -9.46 -14.17 -3.10
C CYS A 169 -10.97 -13.91 -3.11
N ALA A 170 -11.60 -13.74 -1.93
CA ALA A 170 -13.03 -13.48 -1.84
C ALA A 170 -13.42 -12.18 -2.55
N GLY A 171 -12.67 -11.10 -2.34
CA GLY A 171 -12.84 -9.85 -3.09
C GLY A 171 -12.68 -10.04 -4.59
N THR A 172 -11.63 -10.72 -5.03
CA THR A 172 -11.35 -10.93 -6.46
C THR A 172 -12.40 -11.77 -7.16
N VAL A 173 -12.88 -12.84 -6.51
CA VAL A 173 -13.99 -13.65 -7.02
C VAL A 173 -15.25 -12.80 -7.14
N PHE A 174 -15.55 -11.97 -6.13
CA PHE A 174 -16.67 -11.03 -6.22
C PHE A 174 -16.50 -10.05 -7.38
N THR A 175 -15.31 -9.45 -7.55
CA THR A 175 -14.99 -8.55 -8.66
C THR A 175 -15.24 -9.23 -9.99
N LEU A 176 -14.76 -10.46 -10.19
CA LEU A 176 -14.94 -11.21 -11.43
C LEU A 176 -16.43 -11.32 -11.79
N PHE A 177 -17.27 -11.77 -10.86
CA PHE A 177 -18.71 -11.89 -11.10
C PHE A 177 -19.37 -10.51 -11.29
N ALA A 178 -19.10 -9.56 -10.42
CA ALA A 178 -19.71 -8.24 -10.47
C ALA A 178 -19.39 -7.51 -11.79
N GLN A 179 -18.14 -7.56 -12.23
CA GLN A 179 -17.70 -6.95 -13.49
C GLN A 179 -18.32 -7.65 -14.71
N THR A 180 -18.52 -8.98 -14.69
CA THR A 180 -19.28 -9.65 -15.75
C THR A 180 -20.74 -9.21 -15.83
N PHE A 181 -21.39 -8.94 -14.68
CA PHE A 181 -22.75 -8.41 -14.67
C PHE A 181 -22.83 -6.98 -15.19
N VAL A 182 -21.83 -6.14 -14.90
CA VAL A 182 -21.74 -4.79 -15.47
C VAL A 182 -21.76 -4.84 -16.99
N LEU A 183 -20.98 -5.76 -17.58
CA LEU A 183 -20.94 -5.92 -19.03
C LEU A 183 -22.26 -6.48 -19.60
N GLN A 184 -22.83 -7.51 -18.96
CA GLN A 184 -24.04 -8.17 -19.46
C GLN A 184 -25.29 -7.28 -19.42
N TRP A 185 -25.39 -6.40 -18.43
CA TRP A 185 -26.54 -5.51 -18.23
C TRP A 185 -26.25 -4.05 -18.56
N ASP A 186 -25.09 -3.76 -19.17
CA ASP A 186 -24.69 -2.42 -19.58
C ASP A 186 -24.85 -1.38 -18.45
N LEU A 187 -24.36 -1.71 -17.25
CA LEU A 187 -24.55 -0.87 -16.06
C LEU A 187 -23.65 0.37 -16.04
N GLY A 188 -22.69 0.46 -16.98
CA GLY A 188 -21.79 1.59 -17.17
C GLY A 188 -20.63 1.70 -16.17
N LEU A 189 -19.75 2.68 -16.43
CA LEU A 189 -18.58 3.04 -15.64
C LEU A 189 -18.83 3.14 -14.12
N ARG A 190 -19.93 3.81 -13.73
CA ARG A 190 -20.28 4.09 -12.33
C ARG A 190 -20.51 2.80 -11.53
N ALA A 191 -21.20 1.84 -12.14
CA ALA A 191 -21.44 0.54 -11.53
C ALA A 191 -20.15 -0.27 -11.41
N SER A 192 -19.29 -0.23 -12.43
CA SER A 192 -17.97 -0.88 -12.39
C SER A 192 -17.14 -0.40 -11.19
N ALA A 193 -17.02 0.92 -11.01
CA ALA A 193 -16.31 1.52 -9.87
C ALA A 193 -16.99 1.21 -8.52
N GLY A 194 -18.31 1.25 -8.45
CA GLY A 194 -19.07 0.94 -7.25
C GLY A 194 -18.92 -0.52 -6.79
N PHE A 195 -18.92 -1.47 -7.71
CA PHE A 195 -18.66 -2.87 -7.38
C PHE A 195 -17.22 -3.12 -6.96
N LEU A 196 -16.26 -2.41 -7.56
CA LEU A 196 -14.87 -2.46 -7.11
C LEU A 196 -14.74 -1.95 -5.66
N SER A 197 -15.48 -0.89 -5.28
CA SER A 197 -15.56 -0.46 -3.87
C SER A 197 -16.09 -1.54 -2.94
N ILE A 198 -17.16 -2.24 -3.34
CA ILE A 198 -17.73 -3.34 -2.55
C ILE A 198 -16.72 -4.47 -2.40
N SER A 199 -15.96 -4.78 -3.44
CA SER A 199 -14.89 -5.79 -3.40
C SER A 199 -13.84 -5.48 -2.33
N PHE A 200 -13.33 -4.24 -2.28
CA PHE A 200 -12.42 -3.82 -1.22
C PHE A 200 -13.06 -3.86 0.18
N GLY A 201 -14.36 -3.55 0.28
CA GLY A 201 -15.13 -3.72 1.51
C GLY A 201 -15.21 -5.18 1.98
N ILE A 202 -15.41 -6.12 1.05
CA ILE A 202 -15.41 -7.57 1.33
C ILE A 202 -14.03 -8.02 1.84
N MET A 203 -12.95 -7.53 1.21
CA MET A 203 -11.58 -7.81 1.64
C MET A 203 -11.32 -7.35 3.07
N LEU A 204 -11.65 -6.09 3.38
CA LEU A 204 -11.54 -5.52 4.72
C LEU A 204 -12.36 -6.31 5.74
N LEU A 205 -13.62 -6.60 5.43
CA LEU A 205 -14.50 -7.35 6.31
C LEU A 205 -13.95 -8.74 6.59
N GLY A 206 -13.38 -9.42 5.59
CA GLY A 206 -12.73 -10.72 5.74
C GLY A 206 -11.62 -10.71 6.79
N GLU A 207 -10.73 -9.71 6.78
CA GLU A 207 -9.68 -9.58 7.78
C GLU A 207 -10.22 -9.28 9.17
N ILE A 208 -11.18 -8.36 9.27
CA ILE A 208 -11.83 -8.00 10.55
C ILE A 208 -12.48 -9.24 11.17
N LEU A 209 -13.27 -9.98 10.39
CA LEU A 209 -13.93 -11.20 10.85
C LEU A 209 -12.91 -12.24 11.32
N TYR A 210 -11.80 -12.41 10.59
CA TYR A 210 -10.73 -13.32 11.01
C TYR A 210 -10.12 -12.91 12.35
N ILE A 211 -9.74 -11.64 12.50
CA ILE A 211 -9.11 -11.10 13.73
C ILE A 211 -10.01 -11.37 14.94
N PHE A 212 -11.31 -11.10 14.83
CA PHE A 212 -12.26 -11.31 15.92
C PHE A 212 -12.56 -12.80 16.16
N ARG A 213 -12.77 -13.59 15.11
CA ARG A 213 -13.17 -15.00 15.20
C ARG A 213 -12.08 -15.90 15.78
N TYR A 214 -10.82 -15.64 15.43
CA TYR A 214 -9.66 -16.38 15.93
C TYR A 214 -8.98 -15.71 17.11
N ARG A 215 -9.51 -14.56 17.57
CA ARG A 215 -9.00 -13.81 18.73
C ARG A 215 -7.50 -13.53 18.63
N VAL A 216 -7.03 -13.18 17.43
CA VAL A 216 -5.61 -12.88 17.14
C VAL A 216 -5.07 -11.78 18.05
N TYR A 217 -5.94 -10.85 18.44
CA TYR A 217 -5.62 -9.70 19.27
C TYR A 217 -5.24 -10.03 20.73
N VAL A 218 -5.42 -11.26 21.22
CA VAL A 218 -5.27 -11.59 22.65
C VAL A 218 -3.87 -11.29 23.20
N GLU A 219 -2.81 -11.57 22.44
CA GLU A 219 -1.43 -11.32 22.90
C GLU A 219 -0.94 -9.89 22.60
N THR A 220 -1.60 -9.21 21.68
CA THR A 220 -1.11 -7.99 21.03
C THR A 220 -1.95 -6.75 21.33
N TRP A 221 -3.16 -6.92 21.88
CA TRP A 221 -4.09 -5.84 22.18
C TRP A 221 -4.31 -5.72 23.69
N GLY A 222 -3.91 -4.57 24.25
CA GLY A 222 -4.09 -4.26 25.67
C GLY A 222 -5.48 -3.72 26.05
N GLY A 223 -6.29 -3.30 25.06
CA GLY A 223 -7.54 -2.57 25.28
C GLY A 223 -7.64 -1.39 24.32
N CYS A 224 -8.83 -0.78 24.23
CA CYS A 224 -9.02 0.46 23.49
C CYS A 224 -8.51 1.63 24.35
N ASP A 225 -7.43 2.28 23.93
CA ASP A 225 -6.90 3.49 24.54
C ASP A 225 -6.84 4.57 23.46
N LEU A 226 -8.00 5.16 23.18
CA LEU A 226 -8.12 6.18 22.14
C LEU A 226 -7.30 7.43 22.48
N LEU A 227 -7.18 7.77 23.77
CA LEU A 227 -6.46 8.95 24.21
C LEU A 227 -4.95 8.78 24.03
N GLY A 228 -4.41 7.62 24.40
CA GLY A 228 -3.04 7.24 24.06
C GLY A 228 -2.84 7.12 22.55
N ALA A 229 -3.83 6.63 21.81
CA ALA A 229 -3.77 6.55 20.36
C ALA A 229 -3.77 7.92 19.66
N MET A 230 -4.18 9.00 20.33
CA MET A 230 -4.10 10.37 19.80
C MET A 230 -2.79 11.09 20.17
N SER A 231 -1.87 10.42 20.87
CA SER A 231 -0.58 10.97 21.30
C SER A 231 0.60 10.35 20.57
N GLU A 232 1.78 10.98 20.64
CA GLU A 232 3.06 10.43 20.13
C GLU A 232 3.07 10.06 18.62
N TRP A 233 2.28 10.73 17.79
CA TRP A 233 2.27 10.52 16.34
C TRP A 233 3.60 10.84 15.65
N GLY A 234 4.48 11.61 16.31
CA GLY A 234 5.74 12.07 15.74
C GLY A 234 6.63 10.93 15.19
N ILE A 235 6.58 9.74 15.79
CA ILE A 235 7.34 8.59 15.27
C ILE A 235 6.78 8.04 13.96
N PHE A 236 5.45 8.00 13.81
CA PHE A 236 4.80 7.58 12.57
C PHE A 236 5.14 8.54 11.44
N PHE A 237 5.04 9.86 11.65
CA PHE A 237 5.38 10.82 10.60
C PHE A 237 6.87 10.85 10.26
N ARG A 238 7.75 10.68 11.26
CA ARG A 238 9.21 10.64 11.04
C ARG A 238 9.63 9.45 10.18
N LEU A 239 8.91 8.33 10.25
CA LEU A 239 9.17 7.14 9.43
C LEU A 239 8.35 7.15 8.13
N GLY A 240 7.08 7.53 8.22
CA GLY A 240 6.08 7.44 7.16
C GLY A 240 6.22 8.51 6.09
N ILE A 241 6.60 9.76 6.40
CA ILE A 241 6.83 10.77 5.35
C ILE A 241 8.00 10.37 4.44
N PRO A 242 9.17 9.99 4.97
CA PRO A 242 10.23 9.45 4.12
C PRO A 242 9.83 8.14 3.44
N GLY A 243 9.00 7.30 4.09
CA GLY A 243 8.43 6.10 3.47
C GLY A 243 7.55 6.41 2.25
N ILE A 244 6.71 7.44 2.32
CA ILE A 244 5.94 7.96 1.16
C ILE A 244 6.90 8.34 0.05
N LEU A 245 7.93 9.13 0.33
CA LEU A 245 8.89 9.53 -0.70
C LEU A 245 9.62 8.33 -1.30
N MET A 246 9.96 7.33 -0.47
CA MET A 246 10.66 6.14 -0.91
C MET A 246 9.84 5.33 -1.93
N ILE A 247 8.55 5.10 -1.68
CA ILE A 247 7.66 4.35 -2.59
C ILE A 247 7.14 5.23 -3.73
N ALA A 248 6.67 6.45 -3.44
CA ALA A 248 6.06 7.31 -4.44
C ALA A 248 7.06 7.75 -5.52
N LEU A 249 8.33 8.02 -5.18
CA LEU A 249 9.34 8.36 -6.18
C LEU A 249 9.62 7.19 -7.14
N GLU A 250 9.50 5.95 -6.69
CA GLU A 250 9.59 4.78 -7.58
C GLU A 250 8.44 4.76 -8.57
N GLU A 251 7.21 4.74 -8.04
CA GLU A 251 5.99 4.59 -8.81
C GLU A 251 5.81 5.76 -9.79
N TRP A 252 6.04 6.99 -9.34
CA TRP A 252 5.91 8.17 -10.19
C TRP A 252 6.94 8.19 -11.31
N CYS A 253 8.15 7.66 -11.09
CA CYS A 253 9.15 7.55 -12.15
C CYS A 253 8.71 6.59 -13.25
N LEU A 254 8.04 5.49 -12.89
CA LEU A 254 7.49 4.54 -13.86
C LEU A 254 6.31 5.13 -14.63
N GLU A 255 5.41 5.85 -13.96
CA GLU A 255 4.29 6.56 -14.61
C GLU A 255 4.77 7.63 -15.58
N LEU A 256 5.81 8.39 -15.21
CA LEU A 256 6.45 9.36 -16.10
C LEU A 256 7.01 8.70 -17.37
N ASN A 257 7.60 7.50 -17.26
CA ASN A 257 8.09 6.77 -18.42
C ASN A 257 6.95 6.37 -19.37
N THR A 258 5.81 5.92 -18.81
CA THR A 258 4.60 5.62 -19.59
C THR A 258 4.03 6.86 -20.27
N PHE A 259 4.01 8.01 -19.58
CA PHE A 259 3.60 9.27 -20.18
C PHE A 259 4.47 9.66 -21.37
N VAL A 260 5.80 9.57 -21.24
CA VAL A 260 6.70 9.88 -22.35
C VAL A 260 6.50 8.89 -23.50
N ALA A 261 6.34 7.60 -23.24
CA ALA A 261 6.05 6.61 -24.29
C ALA A 261 4.83 7.01 -25.14
N GLY A 262 3.77 7.53 -24.49
CA GLY A 262 2.57 8.07 -25.17
C GLY A 262 2.81 9.27 -26.07
N THR A 263 3.89 10.02 -25.86
CA THR A 263 4.28 11.14 -26.73
C THR A 263 5.06 10.71 -27.97
N ILE A 264 5.56 9.47 -28.02
CA ILE A 264 6.39 8.99 -29.13
C ILE A 264 5.51 8.42 -30.25
N SER A 265 4.70 7.41 -29.95
CA SER A 265 3.74 6.82 -30.89
C SER A 265 2.72 5.93 -30.16
N GLU A 266 1.58 5.65 -30.80
CA GLU A 266 0.55 4.77 -30.24
C GLU A 266 1.07 3.33 -30.07
N GLU A 267 1.91 2.87 -31.01
CA GLU A 267 2.47 1.51 -30.98
C GLU A 267 3.46 1.33 -29.83
N ILE A 268 4.26 2.36 -29.53
CA ILE A 268 5.22 2.35 -28.41
C ILE A 268 4.48 2.43 -27.09
N LEU A 269 3.41 3.21 -27.00
CA LEU A 269 2.56 3.25 -25.81
C LEU A 269 1.93 1.88 -25.53
N GLY A 270 1.41 1.20 -26.55
CA GLY A 270 0.91 -0.17 -26.43
C GLY A 270 1.99 -1.15 -25.96
N ALA A 271 3.18 -1.07 -26.53
CA ALA A 271 4.32 -1.92 -26.13
C ALA A 271 4.76 -1.66 -24.68
N GLN A 272 4.78 -0.40 -24.27
CA GLN A 272 5.07 0.04 -22.90
C GLN A 272 4.05 -0.52 -21.91
N ALA A 273 2.75 -0.46 -22.25
CA ALA A 273 1.69 -1.00 -21.41
C ALA A 273 1.84 -2.52 -21.21
N ILE A 274 2.17 -3.27 -22.28
CA ILE A 274 2.46 -4.71 -22.20
C ILE A 274 3.65 -4.98 -21.28
N ALA A 275 4.75 -4.25 -21.46
CA ALA A 275 5.95 -4.41 -20.65
C ALA A 275 5.67 -4.10 -19.17
N PHE A 276 4.98 -3.00 -18.88
CA PHE A 276 4.60 -2.61 -17.52
C PHE A 276 3.68 -3.64 -16.86
N GLN A 277 2.72 -4.19 -17.61
CA GLN A 277 1.80 -5.21 -17.10
C GLN A 277 2.53 -6.52 -16.75
N ILE A 278 3.44 -6.97 -17.62
CA ILE A 278 4.27 -8.14 -17.34
C ILE A 278 5.20 -7.87 -16.15
N GLN A 279 5.85 -6.69 -16.11
CA GLN A 279 6.71 -6.26 -15.01
C GLN A 279 5.96 -6.28 -13.68
N SER A 280 4.77 -5.70 -13.62
CA SER A 280 3.94 -5.66 -12.41
C SER A 280 3.63 -7.06 -11.88
N ILE A 281 3.34 -8.03 -12.76
CA ILE A 281 3.06 -9.42 -12.37
C ILE A 281 4.32 -10.09 -11.79
N ILE A 282 5.48 -9.96 -12.44
CA ILE A 282 6.72 -10.59 -11.97
C ILE A 282 7.30 -9.89 -10.73
N TYR A 283 7.05 -8.59 -10.56
CA TYR A 283 7.46 -7.78 -9.41
C TYR A 283 6.79 -8.20 -8.10
N MET A 284 5.58 -8.77 -8.16
CA MET A 284 4.89 -9.31 -6.97
C MET A 284 5.76 -10.33 -6.21
N ILE A 285 6.66 -11.03 -6.91
CA ILE A 285 7.56 -12.04 -6.35
C ILE A 285 8.64 -11.39 -5.45
N PRO A 286 9.51 -10.49 -5.96
CA PRO A 286 10.40 -9.66 -5.14
C PRO A 286 9.68 -8.93 -4.01
N LEU A 287 8.51 -8.35 -4.27
CA LEU A 287 7.76 -7.59 -3.27
C LEU A 287 7.39 -8.48 -2.07
N GLY A 288 6.81 -9.67 -2.29
CA GLY A 288 6.45 -10.56 -1.20
C GLY A 288 7.65 -11.10 -0.43
N ILE A 289 8.79 -11.33 -1.08
CA ILE A 289 10.05 -11.69 -0.40
C ILE A 289 10.54 -10.53 0.46
N SER A 290 10.50 -9.31 -0.08
CA SER A 290 10.93 -8.09 0.63
C SER A 290 10.08 -7.85 1.88
N THR A 291 8.75 -7.98 1.78
CA THR A 291 7.86 -7.90 2.94
C THR A 291 8.16 -8.99 3.98
N ALA A 292 8.39 -10.24 3.56
CA ALA A 292 8.77 -11.32 4.46
C ALA A 292 10.11 -11.06 5.18
N VAL A 293 11.09 -10.52 4.47
CA VAL A 293 12.39 -10.11 5.05
C VAL A 293 12.19 -9.00 6.06
N ASN A 294 11.42 -7.96 5.72
CA ASN A 294 11.12 -6.85 6.60
C ASN A 294 10.50 -7.35 7.92
N VAL A 295 9.50 -8.22 7.84
CA VAL A 295 8.85 -8.83 9.01
C VAL A 295 9.86 -9.56 9.90
N ARG A 296 10.64 -10.47 9.32
CA ARG A 296 11.57 -11.32 10.08
C ARG A 296 12.73 -10.53 10.66
N VAL A 297 13.31 -9.61 9.89
CA VAL A 297 14.38 -8.72 10.35
C VAL A 297 13.86 -7.80 11.44
N GLY A 298 12.70 -7.16 11.26
CA GLY A 298 12.08 -6.28 12.24
C GLY A 298 11.79 -6.99 13.56
N GLN A 299 11.25 -8.21 13.50
CA GLN A 299 11.05 -9.06 14.68
C GLN A 299 12.38 -9.41 15.37
N GLY A 300 13.41 -9.79 14.60
CA GLY A 300 14.75 -10.07 15.13
C GLY A 300 15.38 -8.88 15.82
N LEU A 301 15.22 -7.67 15.27
CA LEU A 301 15.69 -6.43 15.88
C LEU A 301 14.94 -6.13 17.20
N GLY A 302 13.62 -6.29 17.20
CA GLY A 302 12.77 -6.13 18.39
C GLY A 302 13.05 -7.13 19.51
N ALA A 303 13.43 -8.36 19.14
CA ALA A 303 13.84 -9.42 20.07
C ALA A 303 15.28 -9.26 20.60
N PHE A 304 16.01 -8.23 20.14
CA PHE A 304 17.44 -8.05 20.40
C PHE A 304 18.29 -9.24 19.94
N ASN A 305 17.96 -9.81 18.77
CA ASN A 305 18.71 -10.89 18.14
C ASN A 305 19.35 -10.42 16.82
N PRO A 306 20.44 -9.63 16.89
CA PRO A 306 21.10 -9.06 15.70
C PRO A 306 21.68 -10.13 14.76
N THR A 307 22.10 -11.28 15.31
CA THR A 307 22.66 -12.38 14.53
C THR A 307 21.59 -13.03 13.66
N ALA A 308 20.39 -13.29 14.21
CA ALA A 308 19.28 -13.81 13.43
C ALA A 308 18.83 -12.83 12.35
N ALA A 309 18.67 -11.55 12.69
CA ALA A 309 18.31 -10.50 11.71
C ALA A 309 19.30 -10.42 10.54
N LYS A 310 20.61 -10.45 10.84
CA LYS A 310 21.65 -10.50 9.80
C LYS A 310 21.57 -11.77 8.96
N PHE A 311 21.34 -12.92 9.59
CA PHE A 311 21.26 -14.20 8.91
C PHE A 311 20.06 -14.28 7.96
N THR A 312 18.89 -13.77 8.36
CA THR A 312 17.71 -13.61 7.50
C THR A 312 18.04 -12.80 6.26
N TYR A 313 18.66 -11.62 6.43
CA TYR A 313 19.03 -10.77 5.30
C TYR A 313 20.00 -11.46 4.32
N LEU A 314 21.07 -12.07 4.84
CA LEU A 314 22.05 -12.75 3.97
C LEU A 314 21.44 -13.95 3.23
N THR A 315 20.52 -14.67 3.88
CA THR A 315 19.76 -15.76 3.26
C THR A 315 18.90 -15.24 2.12
N ALA A 316 18.15 -14.16 2.36
CA ALA A 316 17.33 -13.54 1.33
C ALA A 316 18.16 -13.00 0.17
N LEU A 317 19.19 -12.20 0.45
CA LEU A 317 20.06 -11.58 -0.56
C LEU A 317 20.66 -12.60 -1.53
N THR A 318 21.14 -13.73 -1.01
CA THR A 318 21.71 -14.81 -1.82
C THR A 318 20.65 -15.58 -2.60
N SER A 319 19.48 -15.81 -2.00
CA SER A 319 18.37 -16.51 -2.67
C SER A 319 17.71 -15.67 -3.76
N THR A 320 17.63 -14.36 -3.61
CA THR A 320 16.90 -13.47 -4.53
C THR A 320 17.56 -13.38 -5.91
N VAL A 321 18.89 -13.52 -6.00
CA VAL A 321 19.57 -13.62 -7.31
C VAL A 321 19.04 -14.80 -8.12
N PHE A 322 18.89 -15.96 -7.47
CA PHE A 322 18.36 -17.15 -8.11
C PHE A 322 16.86 -17.01 -8.44
N ILE A 323 16.08 -16.45 -7.52
CA ILE A 323 14.65 -16.23 -7.73
C ILE A 323 14.40 -15.26 -8.89
N ALA A 324 15.11 -14.12 -8.93
CA ALA A 324 15.00 -13.14 -10.01
C ALA A 324 15.29 -13.76 -11.38
N PHE A 325 16.34 -14.60 -11.46
CA PHE A 325 16.66 -15.36 -12.67
C PHE A 325 15.50 -16.28 -13.08
N LEU A 326 14.99 -17.10 -12.16
CA LEU A 326 13.90 -18.04 -12.43
C LEU A 326 12.61 -17.33 -12.89
N THR A 327 12.35 -16.13 -12.39
CA THR A 327 11.12 -15.38 -12.71
C THR A 327 11.24 -14.59 -14.01
N ALA A 328 12.40 -14.04 -14.32
CA ALA A 328 12.59 -13.25 -15.53
C ALA A 328 12.93 -14.09 -16.77
N ALA A 329 13.66 -15.21 -16.61
CA ALA A 329 14.09 -16.02 -17.74
C ALA A 329 12.92 -16.49 -18.64
N PRO A 330 11.77 -16.96 -18.10
CA PRO A 330 10.63 -17.33 -18.94
C PRO A 330 10.11 -16.16 -19.77
N VAL A 331 10.01 -14.96 -19.21
CA VAL A 331 9.53 -13.76 -19.91
C VAL A 331 10.42 -13.45 -21.12
N VAL A 332 11.74 -13.51 -20.94
CA VAL A 332 12.70 -13.22 -22.03
C VAL A 332 12.72 -14.33 -23.09
N LEU A 333 12.61 -15.59 -22.68
CA LEU A 333 12.59 -16.75 -23.58
C LEU A 333 11.31 -16.78 -24.44
N PHE A 334 10.17 -16.45 -23.84
CA PHE A 334 8.87 -16.45 -24.51
C PHE A 334 8.44 -15.06 -25.01
N ARG A 335 9.35 -14.08 -25.06
CA ARG A 335 9.05 -12.67 -25.37
C ARG A 335 8.25 -12.45 -26.66
N HIS A 336 8.47 -13.27 -27.68
CA HIS A 336 7.76 -13.16 -28.96
C HIS A 336 6.35 -13.73 -28.91
N SER A 337 6.04 -14.61 -27.96
CA SER A 337 4.71 -15.22 -27.81
C SER A 337 3.88 -14.52 -26.73
N VAL A 338 4.53 -14.08 -25.63
CA VAL A 338 3.83 -13.48 -24.49
C VAL A 338 3.18 -12.14 -24.85
N SER A 339 3.76 -11.37 -25.77
CA SER A 339 3.17 -10.10 -26.24
C SER A 339 1.81 -10.31 -26.92
N PHE A 340 1.63 -11.42 -27.64
CA PHE A 340 0.36 -11.74 -28.31
C PHE A 340 -0.75 -12.18 -27.35
N ILE A 341 -0.46 -12.38 -26.06
CA ILE A 341 -1.51 -12.57 -25.05
C ILE A 341 -2.28 -11.25 -24.82
N PHE A 342 -1.62 -10.11 -25.03
CA PHE A 342 -2.16 -8.79 -24.72
C PHE A 342 -2.69 -8.04 -25.94
N THR A 343 -2.18 -8.34 -27.13
CA THR A 343 -2.58 -7.65 -28.37
C THR A 343 -2.58 -8.57 -29.58
N SER A 344 -3.49 -8.29 -30.51
CA SER A 344 -3.51 -8.89 -31.85
C SER A 344 -2.71 -8.08 -32.87
N ASP A 345 -2.26 -6.87 -32.50
CA ASP A 345 -1.48 -5.98 -33.35
C ASP A 345 -0.02 -6.44 -33.41
N VAL A 346 0.46 -6.73 -34.62
CA VAL A 346 1.81 -7.26 -34.87
C VAL A 346 2.89 -6.22 -34.60
N GLU A 347 2.64 -4.94 -34.85
CA GLU A 347 3.61 -3.86 -34.64
C GLU A 347 3.81 -3.60 -33.15
N VAL A 348 2.71 -3.52 -32.40
CA VAL A 348 2.73 -3.41 -30.93
C VAL A 348 3.43 -4.62 -30.30
N ALA A 349 3.10 -5.83 -30.74
CA ALA A 349 3.71 -7.05 -30.24
C ALA A 349 5.21 -7.12 -30.54
N ALA A 350 5.63 -6.71 -31.75
CA ALA A 350 7.04 -6.65 -32.13
C ALA A 350 7.81 -5.67 -31.23
N LYS A 351 7.29 -4.46 -31.03
CA LYS A 351 7.90 -3.45 -30.15
C LYS A 351 7.94 -3.88 -28.69
N ALA A 352 6.89 -4.52 -28.18
CA ALA A 352 6.90 -5.10 -26.84
C ALA A 352 8.02 -6.14 -26.71
N SER A 353 8.17 -7.02 -27.70
CA SER A 353 9.20 -8.07 -27.68
C SER A 353 10.65 -7.52 -27.71
N GLU A 354 10.85 -6.31 -28.21
CA GLU A 354 12.14 -5.58 -28.13
C GLU A 354 12.43 -5.08 -26.69
N ILE A 355 11.41 -4.68 -25.95
CA ILE A 355 11.52 -4.13 -24.58
C ILE A 355 11.67 -5.24 -23.54
N LEU A 356 10.92 -6.35 -23.69
CA LEU A 356 10.83 -7.42 -22.68
C LEU A 356 12.17 -7.99 -22.17
N PRO A 357 13.25 -8.10 -22.96
CA PRO A 357 14.57 -8.48 -22.45
C PRO A 357 15.08 -7.59 -21.30
N MET A 358 14.72 -6.30 -21.27
CA MET A 358 15.08 -5.37 -20.20
C MET A 358 14.52 -5.81 -18.85
N LEU A 359 13.35 -6.46 -18.83
CA LEU A 359 12.71 -6.91 -17.59
C LEU A 359 13.58 -7.90 -16.80
N PHE A 360 14.53 -8.57 -17.45
CA PHE A 360 15.51 -9.38 -16.73
C PHE A 360 16.44 -8.56 -15.86
N ILE A 361 16.91 -7.42 -16.37
CA ILE A 361 17.75 -6.49 -15.61
C ILE A 361 16.93 -5.87 -14.48
N PHE A 362 15.70 -5.44 -14.77
CA PHE A 362 14.81 -4.86 -13.77
C PHE A 362 14.49 -5.84 -12.66
N GLN A 363 14.06 -7.06 -12.97
CA GLN A 363 13.75 -8.08 -11.97
C GLN A 363 14.93 -8.39 -11.05
N PHE A 364 16.14 -8.43 -11.60
CA PHE A 364 17.36 -8.60 -10.81
C PHE A 364 17.61 -7.41 -9.88
N CYS A 365 17.51 -6.18 -10.40
CA CYS A 365 17.71 -4.96 -9.63
C CYS A 365 16.64 -4.79 -8.55
N GLU A 366 15.36 -5.00 -8.88
CA GLU A 366 14.21 -4.95 -7.97
C GLU A 366 14.35 -6.00 -6.85
N GLY A 367 14.79 -7.21 -7.19
CA GLY A 367 15.09 -8.24 -6.18
C GLY A 367 16.16 -7.80 -5.18
N LEU A 368 17.30 -7.30 -5.67
CA LEU A 368 18.40 -6.84 -4.82
C LEU A 368 18.03 -5.60 -4.00
N ALA A 369 17.38 -4.63 -4.66
CA ALA A 369 16.92 -3.39 -4.07
C ALA A 369 15.88 -3.68 -2.99
N GLY A 370 14.81 -4.41 -3.31
CA GLY A 370 13.69 -4.68 -2.41
C GLY A 370 14.11 -5.42 -1.13
N VAL A 371 14.96 -6.45 -1.23
CA VAL A 371 15.46 -7.16 -0.03
C VAL A 371 16.34 -6.27 0.84
N SER A 372 17.12 -5.38 0.23
CA SER A 372 18.01 -4.47 0.96
C SER A 372 17.25 -3.27 1.53
N GLU A 373 16.26 -2.77 0.82
CA GLU A 373 15.30 -1.76 1.26
C GLU A 373 14.46 -2.25 2.43
N ALA A 374 13.98 -3.50 2.38
CA ALA A 374 13.29 -4.15 3.48
C ALA A 374 14.10 -4.11 4.79
N VAL A 375 15.43 -4.24 4.72
CA VAL A 375 16.30 -4.06 5.90
C VAL A 375 16.34 -2.61 6.36
N LEU A 376 16.38 -1.65 5.45
CA LEU A 376 16.32 -0.23 5.81
C LEU A 376 14.99 0.13 6.48
N ILE A 377 13.87 -0.35 5.95
CA ILE A 377 12.54 -0.21 6.56
C ILE A 377 12.55 -0.85 7.95
N ALA A 378 12.94 -2.13 8.07
CA ALA A 378 12.98 -2.84 9.34
C ALA A 378 13.84 -2.12 10.41
N CYS A 379 14.90 -1.42 9.99
CA CYS A 379 15.76 -0.62 10.86
C CYS A 379 15.23 0.79 11.15
N GLY A 380 14.15 1.24 10.53
CA GLY A 380 13.62 2.60 10.63
C GLY A 380 14.49 3.65 9.93
N ARG A 381 15.10 3.29 8.79
CA ARG A 381 16.03 4.13 8.00
C ARG A 381 15.41 4.62 6.68
N GLN A 382 14.11 4.88 6.65
CA GLN A 382 13.35 5.30 5.46
C GLN A 382 13.93 6.58 4.81
N VAL A 383 14.48 7.52 5.59
CA VAL A 383 15.14 8.72 5.05
C VAL A 383 16.30 8.36 4.11
N LEU A 384 17.10 7.38 4.49
CA LEU A 384 18.20 6.93 3.65
C LEU A 384 17.68 6.25 2.37
N GLY A 385 16.58 5.51 2.52
CA GLY A 385 15.76 4.99 1.42
C GLY A 385 15.41 6.06 0.40
N ALA A 386 14.58 7.01 0.82
CA ALA A 386 14.09 8.12 0.02
C ALA A 386 15.21 8.93 -0.67
N VAL A 387 16.31 9.22 0.03
CA VAL A 387 17.45 9.93 -0.56
C VAL A 387 18.10 9.10 -1.66
N THR A 388 18.31 7.80 -1.43
CA THR A 388 18.96 6.93 -2.42
C THR A 388 18.13 6.82 -3.68
N ILE A 389 16.81 6.58 -3.56
CA ILE A 389 15.95 6.45 -4.74
C ILE A 389 15.84 7.75 -5.52
N PHE A 390 15.76 8.90 -4.84
CA PHE A 390 15.76 10.20 -5.50
C PHE A 390 17.00 10.39 -6.38
N PHE A 391 18.20 10.12 -5.84
CA PHE A 391 19.43 10.27 -6.61
C PHE A 391 19.53 9.25 -7.74
N GLY A 392 19.19 7.99 -7.49
CA GLY A 392 19.27 6.96 -8.53
C GLY A 392 18.30 7.20 -9.68
N TYR A 393 17.04 7.53 -9.38
CA TYR A 393 15.98 7.58 -10.39
C TYR A 393 15.89 8.97 -11.01
N TYR A 394 15.91 10.03 -10.22
CA TYR A 394 15.67 11.40 -10.72
C TYR A 394 16.96 12.14 -11.07
N ALA A 395 18.03 11.97 -10.30
CA ALA A 395 19.30 12.67 -10.58
C ALA A 395 20.17 11.95 -11.63
N LEU A 396 19.99 10.65 -11.82
CA LEU A 396 20.76 9.84 -12.77
C LEU A 396 19.88 9.17 -13.82
N GLY A 397 18.91 8.35 -13.39
CA GLY A 397 18.10 7.52 -14.29
C GLY A 397 17.36 8.32 -15.36
N LEU A 398 16.52 9.28 -14.96
CA LEU A 398 15.75 10.12 -15.86
C LEU A 398 16.64 10.95 -16.82
N PRO A 399 17.67 11.68 -16.35
CA PRO A 399 18.58 12.38 -17.25
C PRO A 399 19.26 11.47 -18.27
N LEU A 400 19.71 10.28 -17.87
CA LEU A 400 20.30 9.31 -18.79
C LEU A 400 19.27 8.76 -19.78
N SER A 401 18.03 8.58 -19.34
CA SER A 401 16.92 8.12 -20.19
C SER A 401 16.66 9.12 -21.32
N PHE A 402 16.55 10.41 -20.98
CA PHE A 402 16.41 11.48 -21.97
C PHE A 402 17.65 11.63 -22.85
N PHE A 403 18.85 11.45 -22.29
CA PHE A 403 20.08 11.50 -23.08
C PHE A 403 20.11 10.40 -24.14
N PHE A 404 19.86 9.14 -23.78
CA PHE A 404 19.85 8.04 -24.73
C PHE A 404 18.70 8.14 -25.75
N TYR A 405 17.55 8.65 -25.32
CA TYR A 405 16.42 8.91 -26.20
C TYR A 405 16.73 10.01 -27.23
N LEU A 406 17.23 11.17 -26.80
CA LEU A 406 17.39 12.37 -27.64
C LEU A 406 18.71 12.44 -28.42
N LYS A 407 19.78 11.81 -27.93
CA LYS A 407 21.14 11.96 -28.49
C LYS A 407 21.72 10.70 -29.10
N CYS A 408 21.24 9.53 -28.69
CA CYS A 408 21.76 8.26 -29.18
C CYS A 408 20.80 7.54 -30.14
N ASP A 409 19.65 8.15 -30.46
CA ASP A 409 18.61 7.60 -31.35
C ASP A 409 18.19 6.17 -30.98
N LEU A 410 18.25 5.82 -29.69
CA LEU A 410 17.90 4.49 -29.17
C LEU A 410 16.39 4.34 -28.90
N GLY A 411 15.59 5.38 -29.18
CA GLY A 411 14.14 5.38 -28.98
C GLY A 411 13.73 4.96 -27.57
N ILE A 412 12.68 4.14 -27.47
CA ILE A 412 12.15 3.63 -26.20
C ILE A 412 13.19 2.78 -25.44
N ILE A 413 14.04 2.02 -26.13
CA ILE A 413 15.09 1.20 -25.51
C ILE A 413 16.10 2.10 -24.78
N GLY A 414 16.42 3.27 -25.34
CA GLY A 414 17.26 4.27 -24.69
C GLY A 414 16.70 4.74 -23.35
N MET A 415 15.38 4.98 -23.30
CA MET A 415 14.69 5.34 -22.06
C MET A 415 14.78 4.24 -21.00
N TRP A 416 14.41 3.01 -21.36
CA TRP A 416 14.52 1.86 -20.46
C TRP A 416 15.96 1.63 -19.98
N THR A 417 16.95 1.89 -20.83
CA THR A 417 18.37 1.75 -20.47
C THR A 417 18.79 2.79 -19.42
N GLY A 418 18.38 4.04 -19.58
CA GLY A 418 18.66 5.09 -18.59
C GLY A 418 18.04 4.77 -17.23
N ILE A 419 16.78 4.37 -17.20
CA ILE A 419 16.08 3.95 -15.97
C ILE A 419 16.77 2.73 -15.37
N ALA A 420 17.15 1.72 -16.17
CA ALA A 420 17.84 0.53 -15.69
C ALA A 420 19.17 0.85 -14.99
N ILE A 421 19.94 1.82 -15.51
CA ILE A 421 21.17 2.29 -14.85
C ILE A 421 20.85 2.93 -13.50
N GLY A 422 19.81 3.77 -13.43
CA GLY A 422 19.33 4.35 -12.19
C GLY A 422 18.94 3.29 -11.15
N PHE A 423 18.13 2.32 -11.55
CA PHE A 423 17.72 1.16 -10.75
C PHE A 423 18.92 0.37 -10.24
N PHE A 424 19.88 0.06 -11.13
CA PHE A 424 21.06 -0.71 -10.77
C PHE A 424 21.92 0.00 -9.72
N ILE A 425 22.13 1.32 -9.86
CA ILE A 425 22.89 2.13 -8.89
C ILE A 425 22.14 2.19 -7.55
N THR A 426 20.82 2.36 -7.56
CA THR A 426 19.97 2.32 -6.36
C THR A 426 20.10 0.96 -5.66
N ALA A 427 19.98 -0.14 -6.39
CA ALA A 427 20.08 -1.50 -5.86
C ALA A 427 21.44 -1.76 -5.20
N LEU A 428 22.54 -1.35 -5.85
CA LEU A 428 23.88 -1.45 -5.28
C LEU A 428 24.03 -0.60 -4.02
N THR A 429 23.48 0.61 -4.01
CA THR A 429 23.57 1.54 -2.88
C THR A 429 22.77 1.04 -1.68
N TYR A 430 21.54 0.57 -1.88
CA TYR A 430 20.75 -0.11 -0.85
C TYR A 430 21.48 -1.34 -0.30
N THR A 431 21.99 -2.19 -1.19
CA THR A 431 22.73 -3.41 -0.78
C THR A 431 23.98 -3.05 0.03
N PHE A 432 24.72 -2.02 -0.38
CA PHE A 432 25.88 -1.53 0.38
C PHE A 432 25.48 -1.08 1.79
N PHE A 433 24.44 -0.26 1.92
CA PHE A 433 23.99 0.22 3.23
C PHE A 433 23.41 -0.88 4.11
N ALA A 434 22.72 -1.86 3.53
CA ALA A 434 22.17 -3.00 4.23
C ALA A 434 23.29 -3.93 4.73
N LEU A 435 24.29 -4.27 3.90
CA LEU A 435 25.46 -5.07 4.29
C LEU A 435 26.32 -4.40 5.37
N ARG A 436 26.42 -3.06 5.34
CA ARG A 436 27.15 -2.26 6.32
C ARG A 436 26.36 -1.93 7.59
N THR A 437 25.15 -2.46 7.74
CA THR A 437 24.32 -2.22 8.93
C THR A 437 25.01 -2.73 10.18
N ASP A 438 25.18 -1.86 11.18
CA ASP A 438 25.52 -2.27 12.54
C ASP A 438 24.27 -2.86 13.21
N TRP A 439 24.14 -4.18 13.11
CA TRP A 439 23.00 -4.93 13.63
C TRP A 439 22.80 -4.75 15.13
N VAL A 440 23.89 -4.67 15.92
CA VAL A 440 23.79 -4.48 17.37
C VAL A 440 23.26 -3.10 17.68
N GLN A 441 23.76 -2.07 17.00
CA GLN A 441 23.26 -0.70 17.15
C GLN A 441 21.79 -0.60 16.74
N GLN A 442 21.38 -1.21 15.62
CA GLN A 442 19.98 -1.18 15.18
C GLN A 442 19.06 -1.94 16.16
N SER A 443 19.47 -3.09 16.69
CA SER A 443 18.71 -3.77 17.75
C SER A 443 18.56 -2.90 19.01
N ARG A 444 19.62 -2.18 19.43
CA ARG A 444 19.52 -1.23 20.56
C ARG A 444 18.53 -0.11 20.27
N ARG A 445 18.52 0.43 19.05
CA ARG A 445 17.56 1.47 18.63
C ARG A 445 16.13 0.94 18.63
N ALA A 446 15.88 -0.23 18.06
CA ALA A 446 14.57 -0.87 18.05
C ALA A 446 14.02 -1.06 19.48
N VAL A 447 14.82 -1.64 20.38
CA VAL A 447 14.43 -1.80 21.79
C VAL A 447 14.16 -0.46 22.48
N LYS A 448 15.00 0.56 22.23
CA LYS A 448 14.78 1.91 22.78
C LYS A 448 13.47 2.53 22.27
N THR A 449 13.16 2.37 20.98
CA THR A 449 11.91 2.83 20.39
C THR A 449 10.71 2.16 21.07
N VAL A 450 10.72 0.83 21.20
CA VAL A 450 9.66 0.07 21.89
C VAL A 450 9.51 0.53 23.34
N GLN A 451 10.63 0.76 24.04
CA GLN A 451 10.60 1.22 25.43
C GLN A 451 10.00 2.62 25.57
N GLN A 452 10.36 3.57 24.70
CA GLN A 452 9.82 4.93 24.70
C GLN A 452 8.30 4.95 24.46
N GLN A 453 7.84 4.12 23.53
CA GLN A 453 6.42 3.96 23.25
C GLN A 453 5.69 3.26 24.41
N SER A 454 6.33 2.29 25.07
CA SER A 454 5.79 1.64 26.27
C SER A 454 5.72 2.55 27.50
N THR A 455 6.68 3.46 27.70
CA THR A 455 6.63 4.41 28.84
C THR A 455 5.51 5.43 28.65
N ALA A 456 5.32 5.92 27.42
CA ALA A 456 4.18 6.78 27.10
C ALA A 456 2.83 6.06 27.30
N PHE A 457 2.79 4.74 27.08
CA PHE A 457 1.62 3.93 27.37
C PHE A 457 1.41 3.70 28.88
N ALA A 458 2.47 3.39 29.64
CA ALA A 458 2.37 3.14 31.08
C ALA A 458 1.99 4.39 31.89
N ASP A 459 2.43 5.58 31.49
CA ASP A 459 2.02 6.85 32.13
C ASP A 459 0.51 7.12 31.99
N ASN A 460 -0.16 6.54 30.98
CA ASN A 460 -1.62 6.63 30.82
C ASN A 460 -2.36 5.57 31.65
N ASP A 461 -1.87 4.32 31.75
CA ASP A 461 -2.49 3.27 32.57
C ASP A 461 -2.47 3.59 34.08
N ILE A 462 -1.44 4.29 34.56
CA ILE A 462 -1.34 4.72 35.97
C ILE A 462 -2.46 5.71 36.34
N THR A 463 -3.09 6.37 35.36
CA THR A 463 -4.21 7.29 35.63
C THR A 463 -5.57 6.62 35.85
N ASP A 464 -5.76 5.36 35.44
CA ASP A 464 -7.06 4.67 35.62
C ASP A 464 -7.09 3.66 36.80
N GLU A 465 -5.96 3.06 37.19
CA GLU A 465 -5.93 2.13 38.35
C GLU A 465 -5.41 2.75 39.67
N GLY A 466 -4.81 3.95 39.60
CA GLY A 466 -4.22 4.61 40.77
C GLY A 466 -5.19 5.26 41.77
N VAL A 467 -6.48 5.42 41.40
CA VAL A 467 -7.44 6.20 42.22
C VAL A 467 -8.22 5.33 43.21
N VAL A 468 -8.31 4.01 43.02
CA VAL A 468 -9.05 3.12 43.94
C VAL A 468 -8.19 2.61 45.12
N ARG A 469 -6.86 2.70 45.03
CA ARG A 469 -5.95 2.28 46.13
C ARG A 469 -5.51 3.38 47.08
N ILE A 470 -5.86 4.64 46.84
CA ILE A 470 -5.48 5.77 47.71
C ILE A 470 -6.60 6.15 48.70
N MET A 471 -7.76 5.49 48.65
CA MET A 471 -8.85 5.67 49.64
C MET A 471 -8.92 4.58 50.72
N SER A 472 -7.97 3.64 50.78
CA SER A 472 -7.80 2.75 51.91
C SER A 472 -6.33 2.75 52.31
N PHE A 473 -6.06 3.17 53.54
CA PHE A 473 -4.76 3.44 54.19
C PHE A 473 -4.45 4.92 54.38
N SER A 474 -5.15 5.51 55.34
CA SER A 474 -4.59 6.59 56.17
C SER A 474 -4.31 6.00 57.55
N ASP A 475 -3.07 5.62 57.81
CA ASP A 475 -2.42 5.94 59.08
C ASP A 475 -0.91 5.76 58.99
N GLY A 476 -0.16 6.74 59.49
CA GLY A 476 1.25 6.59 59.90
C GLY A 476 2.34 6.96 58.89
N SER A 477 2.75 8.24 58.95
CA SER A 477 4.15 8.73 58.95
C SER A 477 5.23 8.10 58.06
N GLU A 478 5.78 8.88 57.12
CA GLU A 478 7.14 9.48 57.20
C GLU A 478 7.58 10.10 55.85
N ASP A 479 8.19 11.27 55.95
CA ASP A 479 8.70 12.09 54.85
C ASP A 479 9.83 11.43 54.05
N ARG A 480 9.80 11.64 52.72
CA ARG A 480 11.02 11.92 51.93
C ARG A 480 10.67 12.57 50.58
N HIS A 481 11.34 13.69 50.34
CA HIS A 481 11.38 14.57 49.17
C HIS A 481 10.55 14.21 47.92
N ARG A 482 9.54 15.03 47.62
CA ARG A 482 8.83 15.08 46.34
C ARG A 482 9.67 15.84 45.29
N PRO A 483 9.98 15.26 44.12
CA PRO A 483 10.16 16.08 42.93
C PRO A 483 8.77 16.60 42.53
N THR A 484 8.60 17.93 42.52
CA THR A 484 7.43 18.59 41.96
C THR A 484 7.38 18.33 40.46
N PHE A 485 6.66 17.28 40.05
CA PHE A 485 6.27 17.08 38.66
C PHE A 485 5.20 18.12 38.33
N THR A 486 5.63 19.25 37.77
CA THR A 486 4.74 20.19 37.11
C THR A 486 4.06 19.48 35.95
N ARG A 487 2.76 19.22 36.12
CA ARG A 487 1.79 18.83 35.09
C ARG A 487 2.00 19.68 33.83
N ARG A 488 2.68 19.15 32.80
CA ARG A 488 2.51 19.66 31.44
C ARG A 488 1.15 19.19 30.97
N SER A 489 0.13 19.98 31.30
CA SER A 489 -1.19 19.89 30.69
C SER A 489 -0.99 19.97 29.17
N CYS A 490 -1.20 18.86 28.48
CA CYS A 490 -1.28 18.87 27.02
C CYS A 490 -2.42 19.81 26.65
N SER A 491 -2.08 20.93 26.01
CA SER A 491 -2.95 22.10 25.88
C SER A 491 -4.32 21.73 25.33
N HIS A 492 -5.37 22.24 25.97
CA HIS A 492 -6.75 22.22 25.47
C HIS A 492 -6.84 22.64 23.99
N ALA A 493 -5.89 23.45 23.50
CA ALA A 493 -5.79 23.84 22.10
C ALA A 493 -5.52 22.67 21.14
N VAL A 494 -4.77 21.64 21.54
CA VAL A 494 -4.50 20.46 20.69
C VAL A 494 -5.74 19.57 20.62
N ARG A 495 -6.39 19.32 21.77
CA ARG A 495 -7.66 18.57 21.83
C ARG A 495 -8.78 19.27 21.05
N PHE A 496 -8.87 20.59 21.16
CA PHE A 496 -9.83 21.40 20.42
C PHE A 496 -9.55 21.41 18.91
N ARG A 497 -8.29 21.53 18.48
CA ARG A 497 -7.93 21.50 17.05
C ARG A 497 -8.24 20.16 16.40
N VAL A 498 -8.01 19.04 17.10
CA VAL A 498 -8.31 17.71 16.57
C VAL A 498 -9.82 17.42 16.57
N PHE A 499 -10.54 17.81 17.62
CA PHE A 499 -12.00 17.74 17.64
C PHE A 499 -12.63 18.58 16.52
N LEU A 500 -12.14 19.81 16.32
CA LEU A 500 -12.57 20.68 15.22
C LEU A 500 -12.27 20.04 13.86
N PHE A 501 -11.15 19.32 13.72
CA PHE A 501 -10.79 18.65 12.47
C PHE A 501 -11.64 17.41 12.18
N ILE A 502 -11.95 16.60 13.20
CA ILE A 502 -12.90 15.47 13.09
C ILE A 502 -14.30 16.00 12.78
N LEU A 503 -14.71 17.10 13.42
CA LEU A 503 -15.98 17.77 13.14
C LEU A 503 -16.02 18.31 11.69
N ILE A 504 -14.93 18.92 11.20
CA ILE A 504 -14.83 19.35 9.80
C ILE A 504 -14.88 18.16 8.84
N GLY A 505 -14.20 17.06 9.14
CA GLY A 505 -14.27 15.83 8.35
C GLY A 505 -15.69 15.25 8.32
N PHE A 506 -16.38 15.23 9.45
CA PHE A 506 -17.77 14.80 9.54
C PHE A 506 -18.73 15.76 8.83
N VAL A 507 -18.51 17.07 8.91
CA VAL A 507 -19.30 18.10 8.21
C VAL A 507 -19.06 18.05 6.70
N LEU A 508 -17.84 17.76 6.25
CA LEU A 508 -17.52 17.56 4.84
C LEU A 508 -18.14 16.27 4.33
N LEU A 509 -18.03 15.16 5.07
CA LEU A 509 -18.70 13.90 4.74
C LEU A 509 -20.23 14.05 4.70
N ALA A 510 -20.80 14.75 5.68
CA ALA A 510 -22.23 15.07 5.72
C ALA A 510 -22.64 16.02 4.60
N SER A 511 -21.79 16.98 4.21
CA SER A 511 -22.01 17.86 3.06
C SER A 511 -21.91 17.10 1.74
N ILE A 512 -21.03 16.10 1.63
CA ILE A 512 -20.91 15.19 0.48
C ILE A 512 -22.15 14.29 0.37
N VAL A 513 -22.59 13.72 1.49
CA VAL A 513 -23.83 12.96 1.56
C VAL A 513 -25.01 13.85 1.18
N HIS A 514 -25.11 15.06 1.74
CA HIS A 514 -26.18 16.01 1.43
C HIS A 514 -26.17 16.47 -0.04
N ARG A 515 -25.00 16.71 -0.64
CA ARG A 515 -24.89 17.09 -2.06
C ARG A 515 -25.32 15.96 -3.00
N LYS A 516 -25.22 14.70 -2.56
CA LYS A 516 -25.59 13.52 -3.35
C LYS A 516 -26.98 12.95 -3.02
N THR A 517 -27.51 13.07 -1.81
CA THR A 517 -28.85 12.57 -1.45
C THR A 517 -30.00 13.42 -1.99
N VAL A 518 -29.72 14.64 -2.48
CA VAL A 518 -30.69 15.45 -3.22
C VAL A 518 -30.81 15.00 -4.70
N ALA A 519 -29.93 14.11 -5.18
CA ALA A 519 -30.09 13.43 -6.46
C ALA A 519 -30.30 11.93 -6.20
N VAL A 520 -31.53 11.46 -6.39
CA VAL A 520 -31.79 10.01 -6.45
C VAL A 520 -30.83 9.41 -7.49
N PRO A 521 -30.07 8.34 -7.17
CA PRO A 521 -29.13 7.77 -8.13
C PRO A 521 -29.89 7.34 -9.39
N LEU A 522 -29.47 7.79 -10.56
CA LEU A 522 -30.13 7.52 -11.84
C LEU A 522 -30.27 6.01 -12.14
N TRP A 523 -29.38 5.17 -11.56
CA TRP A 523 -29.50 3.71 -11.62
C TRP A 523 -30.63 3.18 -10.73
N PHE A 524 -30.90 3.81 -9.59
CA PHE A 524 -32.02 3.46 -8.72
C PHE A 524 -33.33 3.92 -9.36
N GLU A 525 -33.36 5.10 -9.97
CA GLU A 525 -34.49 5.53 -10.81
C GLU A 525 -34.72 4.57 -11.97
N ARG A 526 -33.69 4.23 -12.76
CA ARG A 526 -33.82 3.27 -13.87
C ARG A 526 -34.15 1.85 -13.40
N CYS A 527 -33.69 1.43 -12.22
CA CYS A 527 -34.03 0.12 -11.66
C CYS A 527 -35.48 0.10 -11.17
N VAL A 528 -35.96 1.17 -10.52
CA VAL A 528 -37.36 1.35 -10.13
C VAL A 528 -38.26 1.48 -11.36
N GLU A 529 -37.81 2.17 -12.40
CA GLU A 529 -38.52 2.37 -13.66
C GLU A 529 -38.57 1.08 -14.49
N SER A 530 -37.48 0.30 -14.53
CA SER A 530 -37.43 -1.05 -15.09
C SER A 530 -38.33 -2.03 -14.33
N LEU A 531 -38.35 -1.96 -12.99
CA LEU A 531 -39.24 -2.76 -12.14
C LEU A 531 -40.71 -2.34 -12.28
N ARG A 532 -41.00 -1.07 -12.59
CA ARG A 532 -42.34 -0.55 -12.93
C ARG A 532 -42.79 -0.99 -14.33
N LEU A 533 -41.89 -0.94 -15.32
CA LEU A 533 -42.16 -1.34 -16.71
C LEU A 533 -42.37 -2.85 -16.87
N ASN A 534 -41.73 -3.68 -16.03
CA ASN A 534 -41.86 -5.14 -16.06
C ASN A 534 -43.05 -5.71 -15.24
N SER A 535 -43.97 -4.89 -14.75
CA SER A 535 -45.23 -5.32 -14.12
C SER A 535 -45.11 -6.27 -12.90
N THR A 536 -43.97 -6.31 -12.20
CA THR A 536 -43.78 -7.18 -11.02
C THR A 536 -44.17 -6.56 -9.68
N LEU A 537 -44.64 -5.30 -9.65
CA LEU A 537 -45.02 -4.59 -8.40
C LEU A 537 -46.42 -3.96 -8.43
N ALA A 538 -47.33 -4.48 -9.26
CA ALA A 538 -48.66 -3.90 -9.47
C ALA A 538 -49.65 -3.89 -8.27
N PRO A 539 -49.45 -4.51 -7.08
CA PRO A 539 -50.40 -4.32 -5.98
C PRO A 539 -49.89 -3.50 -4.78
N PHE A 540 -48.65 -3.00 -4.76
CA PHE A 540 -48.12 -2.28 -3.59
C PHE A 540 -47.40 -0.98 -3.94
N CYS A 541 -48.15 0.06 -4.31
CA CYS A 541 -47.81 1.46 -4.01
C CYS A 541 -48.88 2.41 -4.58
N SER A 542 -50.01 2.52 -3.88
CA SER A 542 -50.90 3.69 -3.96
C SER A 542 -50.74 4.48 -2.66
N ILE A 543 -49.61 5.17 -2.50
CA ILE A 543 -49.45 6.24 -1.52
C ILE A 543 -48.66 7.33 -2.23
N ASP A 544 -49.36 8.43 -2.51
CA ASP A 544 -48.82 9.65 -3.10
C ASP A 544 -47.73 10.25 -2.18
N LEU A 545 -46.63 10.68 -2.80
CA LEU A 545 -45.71 11.70 -2.31
C LEU A 545 -45.39 12.64 -3.46
#